data_AF-A0A7S1H092-F1
#
_entry.id   AF-A0A7S1H092-F1
#
_cell.length_a   1.000
_cell.length_b   1.000
_cell.length_c   1.000
_cell.angle_alpha   90.00
_cell.angle_beta   90.00
_cell.angle_gamma   90.00
#
_symmetry.space_group_name_H-M   'P 1'
#
loop_
_entity.id
_entity.type
_entity.pdbx_description
1 polymer ?
#
loop_
_entity_poly.entity_id
_entity_poly.type
_entity_poly.pdbx_seq_one_letter_code
_entity_poly.pdbx_strand_id
1 'polypeptide(L)'
;AAIKRVKEARERQQASEAEFQDRKASERQRRVDALLNLKGNMDSVADQIQGQNERKYKRAKALEERRAAEKSEILAAGGNPYAVWRQQDAERKQKKKEEQRRAAMKQQENALLLQMTAEERRRRAADEVAALNKEAMREFQKEMGGQAKREKTHHYMVQRTVGGKDVLDPTGREARIYPSKVTVLKDWKFGLGQDPQPEGATPGQDVPPGMPRGYEREEAA
;
A
#
# COMPACT_ATOMS: atom_id res chain seq x y z
N ALA A 1 -20.06 66.07 -25.06
CA ALA A 1 -19.94 64.73 -24.42
C ALA A 1 -20.66 63.62 -25.21
N ALA A 2 -21.90 63.83 -25.67
CA ALA A 2 -22.69 62.81 -26.37
C ALA A 2 -22.07 62.31 -27.70
N ILE A 3 -21.56 63.21 -28.55
CA ILE A 3 -20.95 62.84 -29.85
C ILE A 3 -19.73 61.92 -29.69
N LYS A 4 -18.89 62.15 -28.66
CA LYS A 4 -17.73 61.29 -28.35
C LYS A 4 -18.19 59.88 -27.97
N ARG A 5 -19.23 59.75 -27.13
CA ARG A 5 -19.80 58.45 -26.73
C ARG A 5 -20.38 57.68 -27.91
N VAL A 6 -21.06 58.36 -28.84
CA VAL A 6 -21.61 57.74 -30.06
C VAL A 6 -20.48 57.22 -30.97
N LYS A 7 -19.39 57.99 -31.11
CA LYS A 7 -18.22 57.57 -31.89
C LYS A 7 -17.54 56.34 -31.26
N GLU A 8 -17.30 56.36 -29.95
CA GLU A 8 -16.73 55.22 -29.22
C GLU A 8 -17.64 53.98 -29.30
N ALA A 9 -18.97 54.15 -29.22
CA ALA A 9 -19.92 53.05 -29.37
C ALA A 9 -19.88 52.46 -30.79
N ARG A 10 -19.76 53.30 -31.82
CA ARG A 10 -19.65 52.86 -33.22
C ARG A 10 -18.33 52.13 -33.48
N GLU A 11 -17.22 52.61 -32.93
CA GLU A 11 -15.91 51.93 -33.02
C GLU A 11 -15.95 50.56 -32.33
N ARG A 12 -16.60 50.44 -31.16
CA ARG A 12 -16.81 49.15 -30.49
C ARG A 12 -17.70 48.21 -31.30
N GLN A 13 -18.76 48.72 -31.92
CA GLN A 13 -19.62 47.93 -32.80
C GLN A 13 -18.85 47.43 -34.02
N GLN A 14 -18.11 48.31 -34.70
CA GLN A 14 -17.27 47.94 -35.85
C GLN A 14 -16.20 46.91 -35.47
N ALA A 15 -15.56 47.06 -34.31
CA ALA A 15 -14.62 46.06 -33.79
C ALA A 15 -15.31 44.72 -33.53
N SER A 16 -16.49 44.72 -32.90
CA SER A 16 -17.25 43.49 -32.65
C SER A 16 -17.76 42.82 -33.93
N GLU A 17 -18.12 43.61 -34.95
CA GLU A 17 -18.53 43.11 -36.26
C GLU A 17 -17.34 42.49 -37.00
N ALA A 18 -16.17 43.13 -36.97
CA ALA A 18 -14.95 42.58 -37.55
C ALA A 18 -14.57 41.25 -36.88
N GLU A 19 -14.55 41.20 -35.54
CA GLU A 19 -14.31 39.97 -34.80
C GLU A 19 -15.32 38.87 -35.15
N PHE A 20 -16.59 39.22 -35.33
CA PHE A 20 -17.61 38.26 -35.72
C PHE A 20 -17.38 37.72 -37.14
N GLN A 21 -17.01 38.58 -38.09
CA GLN A 21 -16.69 38.13 -39.45
C GLN A 21 -15.44 37.25 -39.48
N ASP A 22 -14.41 37.56 -38.70
CA ASP A 22 -13.19 36.76 -38.59
C ASP A 22 -13.49 35.38 -37.98
N ARG A 23 -14.33 35.33 -36.94
CA ARG A 23 -14.82 34.06 -36.38
C ARG A 23 -15.59 33.26 -37.42
N LYS A 24 -16.49 33.89 -38.17
CA LYS A 24 -17.27 33.22 -39.22
C LYS A 24 -16.40 32.71 -40.37
N ALA A 25 -15.37 33.47 -40.77
CA ALA A 25 -14.40 33.08 -41.79
C ALA A 25 -13.56 31.89 -41.33
N SER A 26 -13.04 31.94 -40.09
CA SER A 26 -12.25 30.84 -39.51
C SER A 26 -13.09 29.56 -39.32
N GLU A 27 -14.36 29.67 -38.90
CA GLU A 27 -15.27 28.52 -38.85
C GLU A 27 -15.53 27.92 -40.23
N ARG A 28 -15.72 28.77 -41.25
CA ARG A 28 -15.89 28.30 -42.64
C ARG A 28 -14.65 27.55 -43.12
N GLN A 29 -13.45 28.10 -42.88
CA GLN A 29 -12.20 27.44 -43.24
C GLN A 29 -12.07 26.08 -42.56
N ARG A 30 -12.29 26.01 -41.24
CA ARG A 30 -12.28 24.74 -40.49
C ARG A 30 -13.24 23.71 -41.07
N ARG A 31 -14.44 24.11 -41.51
CA ARG A 31 -15.40 23.21 -42.15
C ARG A 31 -14.91 22.73 -43.51
N VAL A 32 -14.34 23.61 -44.32
CA VAL A 32 -13.77 23.25 -45.63
C VAL A 32 -12.62 22.26 -45.44
N ASP A 33 -11.70 22.54 -44.52
CA ASP A 33 -10.57 21.65 -44.22
C ASP A 33 -11.06 20.29 -43.72
N ALA A 34 -12.07 20.27 -42.85
CA ALA A 34 -12.68 19.02 -42.37
C ALA A 34 -13.30 18.19 -43.51
N LEU A 35 -13.99 18.84 -44.47
CA LEU A 35 -14.58 18.17 -45.63
C LEU A 35 -13.51 17.62 -46.58
N LEU A 36 -12.43 18.38 -46.82
CA LEU A 36 -11.30 17.93 -47.64
C LEU A 36 -10.59 16.74 -46.99
N ASN A 37 -10.35 16.79 -45.69
CA ASN A 37 -9.78 15.67 -44.93
C ASN A 37 -10.69 14.44 -44.96
N LEU A 38 -12.00 14.63 -44.79
CA LEU A 38 -12.97 13.54 -44.89
C LEU A 38 -12.92 12.90 -46.27
N LYS A 39 -12.91 13.70 -47.34
CA LYS A 39 -12.80 13.19 -48.72
C LYS A 39 -11.51 12.41 -48.91
N GLY A 40 -10.37 12.95 -48.50
CA GLY A 40 -9.07 12.26 -48.61
C GLY A 40 -9.06 10.92 -47.86
N ASN A 41 -9.69 10.86 -46.69
CA ASN A 41 -9.85 9.62 -45.93
C ASN A 41 -10.77 8.62 -46.65
N MET A 42 -11.88 9.09 -47.25
CA MET A 42 -12.80 8.23 -48.01
C MET A 42 -12.12 7.65 -49.25
N ASP A 43 -11.39 8.47 -50.00
CA ASP A 43 -10.65 8.04 -51.19
C ASP A 43 -9.56 7.02 -50.81
N SER A 44 -8.82 7.27 -49.74
CA SER A 44 -7.81 6.32 -49.22
C SER A 44 -8.41 4.97 -48.80
N VAL A 45 -9.57 4.99 -48.13
CA VAL A 45 -10.28 3.76 -47.75
C VAL A 45 -10.82 3.04 -48.98
N ALA A 46 -11.34 3.77 -49.98
CA ALA A 46 -11.81 3.18 -51.22
C ALA A 46 -10.68 2.48 -51.98
N ASP A 47 -9.52 3.13 -52.11
CA ASP A 47 -8.32 2.55 -52.73
C ASP A 47 -7.83 1.32 -51.96
N GLN A 48 -7.87 1.37 -50.62
CA GLN A 48 -7.50 0.23 -49.79
C GLN A 48 -8.44 -0.95 -50.01
N ILE A 49 -9.76 -0.72 -50.07
CA ILE A 49 -10.76 -1.75 -50.33
C ILE A 49 -10.57 -2.33 -51.74
N GLN A 50 -10.38 -1.48 -52.75
CA GLN A 50 -10.13 -1.92 -54.11
C GLN A 50 -8.86 -2.78 -54.19
N GLY A 51 -7.76 -2.32 -53.60
CA GLY A 51 -6.51 -3.08 -53.56
C GLY A 51 -6.63 -4.40 -52.80
N GLN A 52 -7.39 -4.46 -51.71
CA GLN A 52 -7.68 -5.71 -51.00
C GLN A 52 -8.53 -6.67 -51.84
N ASN A 53 -9.54 -6.16 -52.53
CA ASN A 53 -10.41 -6.94 -53.39
C ASN A 53 -9.64 -7.53 -54.58
N GLU A 54 -8.81 -6.73 -55.24
CA GLU A 54 -7.96 -7.21 -56.33
C GLU A 54 -6.98 -8.28 -55.86
N ARG A 55 -6.33 -8.09 -54.71
CA ARG A 55 -5.45 -9.11 -54.11
C ARG A 55 -6.22 -10.38 -53.78
N LYS A 56 -7.43 -10.27 -53.22
CA LYS A 56 -8.31 -11.41 -52.92
C LYS A 56 -8.70 -12.15 -54.19
N TYR A 57 -9.07 -11.42 -55.24
CA TYR A 57 -9.41 -11.99 -56.54
C TYR A 57 -8.22 -12.74 -57.16
N LYS A 58 -7.04 -12.11 -57.22
CA LYS A 58 -5.81 -12.75 -57.73
C LYS A 58 -5.46 -14.02 -56.94
N ARG A 59 -5.58 -13.98 -55.61
CA ARG A 59 -5.35 -15.15 -54.74
C ARG A 59 -6.37 -16.26 -54.97
N ALA A 60 -7.65 -15.91 -55.13
CA ALA A 60 -8.72 -16.87 -55.41
C ALA A 60 -8.48 -17.56 -56.75
N LYS A 61 -8.20 -16.78 -57.81
CA LYS A 61 -7.89 -17.31 -59.14
C LYS A 61 -6.66 -18.23 -59.12
N ALA A 62 -5.58 -17.82 -58.47
CA ALA A 62 -4.38 -18.66 -58.34
C ALA A 62 -4.65 -19.96 -57.56
N LEU A 63 -5.55 -19.93 -56.55
CA LEU A 63 -5.95 -21.12 -55.82
C LEU A 63 -6.82 -22.05 -56.67
N GLU A 64 -7.72 -21.50 -57.48
CA GLU A 64 -8.54 -22.26 -58.43
C GLU A 64 -7.67 -22.94 -59.49
N GLU A 65 -6.69 -22.23 -60.06
CA GLU A 65 -5.73 -22.79 -61.02
C GLU A 65 -4.93 -23.94 -60.41
N ARG A 66 -4.42 -23.77 -59.18
CA ARG A 66 -3.71 -24.84 -58.45
C ARG A 66 -4.61 -26.04 -58.19
N ARG A 67 -5.84 -25.82 -57.71
CA ARG A 67 -6.80 -26.90 -57.48
C ARG A 67 -7.19 -27.61 -58.77
N ALA A 68 -7.28 -26.89 -59.89
CA ALA A 68 -7.55 -27.50 -61.19
C ALA A 68 -6.41 -28.41 -61.63
N ALA A 69 -5.15 -27.96 -61.46
CA ALA A 69 -3.96 -28.77 -61.74
C ALA A 69 -3.92 -30.02 -60.83
N GLU A 70 -4.05 -29.85 -59.52
CA GLU A 70 -4.11 -30.96 -58.55
C GLU A 70 -5.24 -31.95 -58.88
N LYS A 71 -6.41 -31.44 -59.27
CA LYS A 71 -7.54 -32.27 -59.69
C LYS A 71 -7.18 -33.11 -60.91
N SER A 72 -6.55 -32.51 -61.92
CA SER A 72 -6.13 -33.25 -63.12
C SER A 72 -5.08 -34.32 -62.82
N GLU A 73 -4.14 -34.04 -61.91
CA GLU A 73 -3.12 -35.00 -61.47
C GLU A 73 -3.74 -36.20 -60.74
N ILE A 74 -4.65 -35.94 -59.78
CA ILE A 74 -5.32 -37.01 -59.03
C ILE A 74 -6.19 -37.88 -59.96
N LEU A 75 -6.87 -37.26 -60.93
CA LEU A 75 -7.64 -37.98 -61.94
C LEU A 75 -6.74 -38.81 -62.86
N ALA A 76 -5.58 -38.28 -63.27
CA ALA A 76 -4.60 -39.02 -64.07
C ALA A 76 -4.04 -40.24 -63.31
N ALA A 77 -3.91 -40.14 -61.98
CA ALA A 77 -3.56 -41.26 -61.11
C ALA A 77 -4.72 -42.23 -60.82
N GLY A 78 -5.92 -42.00 -61.40
CA GLY A 78 -7.11 -42.84 -61.18
C GLY A 78 -7.81 -42.64 -59.83
N GLY A 79 -7.43 -41.61 -59.07
CA GLY A 79 -7.99 -41.31 -57.75
C GLY A 79 -9.24 -40.41 -57.80
N ASN A 80 -9.95 -40.32 -56.67
CA ASN A 80 -11.05 -39.37 -56.46
C ASN A 80 -10.54 -38.08 -55.77
N PRO A 81 -10.50 -36.92 -56.46
CA PRO A 81 -9.99 -35.66 -55.91
C PRO A 81 -10.71 -35.21 -54.63
N TYR A 82 -12.02 -35.39 -54.57
CA TYR A 82 -12.82 -34.94 -53.43
C TYR A 82 -12.55 -35.74 -52.15
N ALA A 83 -12.17 -37.02 -52.28
CA ALA A 83 -11.81 -37.85 -51.14
C ALA A 83 -10.50 -37.37 -50.51
N VAL A 84 -9.49 -37.10 -51.35
CA VAL A 84 -8.19 -36.57 -50.93
C VAL A 84 -8.34 -35.20 -50.27
N TRP A 85 -9.07 -34.28 -50.91
CA TRP A 85 -9.31 -32.95 -50.33
C TRP A 85 -10.07 -33.02 -49.01
N ARG A 86 -11.05 -33.92 -48.86
CA ARG A 86 -11.77 -34.12 -47.61
C ARG A 86 -10.84 -34.57 -46.48
N GLN A 87 -9.92 -35.50 -46.77
CA GLN A 87 -8.93 -35.95 -45.79
C GLN A 87 -7.99 -34.81 -45.40
N GLN A 88 -7.43 -34.09 -46.37
CA GLN A 88 -6.56 -32.93 -46.12
C GLN A 88 -7.27 -31.83 -45.34
N ASP A 89 -8.52 -31.53 -45.66
CA ASP A 89 -9.33 -30.55 -44.91
C ASP A 89 -9.60 -31.01 -43.48
N ALA A 90 -9.83 -32.32 -43.26
CA ALA A 90 -9.99 -32.89 -41.93
C ALA A 90 -8.69 -32.74 -41.11
N GLU A 91 -7.54 -33.11 -41.68
CA GLU A 91 -6.23 -32.94 -41.04
C GLU A 91 -5.93 -31.48 -40.73
N ARG A 92 -6.17 -30.56 -41.68
CA ARG A 92 -5.96 -29.13 -41.47
C ARG A 92 -6.85 -28.58 -40.36
N LYS A 93 -8.11 -29.04 -40.29
CA LYS A 93 -9.03 -28.68 -39.20
C LYS A 93 -8.52 -29.20 -37.85
N GLN A 94 -7.97 -30.42 -37.80
CA GLN A 94 -7.40 -30.96 -36.56
C GLN A 94 -6.17 -30.18 -36.12
N LYS A 95 -5.19 -29.95 -37.00
CA LYS A 95 -4.00 -29.14 -36.71
C LYS A 95 -4.36 -27.73 -36.21
N LYS A 96 -5.32 -27.07 -36.86
CA LYS A 96 -5.81 -25.75 -36.41
C LYS A 96 -6.45 -25.81 -35.02
N LYS A 97 -7.23 -26.85 -34.72
CA LYS A 97 -7.81 -27.03 -33.37
C LYS A 97 -6.71 -27.26 -32.33
N GLU A 98 -5.69 -28.05 -32.64
CA GLU A 98 -4.55 -28.29 -31.75
C GLU A 98 -3.76 -27.01 -31.49
N GLU A 99 -3.47 -26.23 -32.52
CA GLU A 99 -2.81 -24.92 -32.40
C GLU A 99 -3.64 -23.95 -31.54
N GLN A 100 -4.96 -23.88 -31.78
CA GLN A 100 -5.86 -23.05 -30.98
C GLN A 100 -5.89 -23.48 -29.51
N ARG A 101 -5.97 -24.79 -29.23
CA ARG A 101 -5.90 -25.31 -27.86
C ARG A 101 -4.57 -24.96 -27.22
N ARG A 102 -3.45 -25.15 -27.93
CA ARG A 102 -2.12 -24.82 -27.43
C ARG A 102 -1.98 -23.33 -27.13
N ALA A 103 -2.51 -22.47 -28.00
CA ALA A 103 -2.52 -21.03 -27.77
C ALA A 103 -3.39 -20.66 -26.56
N ALA A 104 -4.57 -21.26 -26.42
CA ALA A 104 -5.45 -21.04 -25.27
C ALA A 104 -4.82 -21.51 -23.96
N MET A 105 -4.17 -22.68 -23.94
CA MET A 105 -3.43 -23.18 -22.77
C MET A 105 -2.33 -22.20 -22.37
N LYS A 106 -1.52 -21.71 -23.33
CA LYS A 106 -0.49 -20.69 -23.04
C LYS A 106 -1.07 -19.39 -22.49
N GLN A 107 -2.22 -18.94 -23.00
CA GLN A 107 -2.90 -17.75 -22.49
C GLN A 107 -3.39 -17.97 -21.04
N GLN A 108 -3.95 -19.15 -20.75
CA GLN A 108 -4.38 -19.52 -19.40
C GLN A 108 -3.20 -19.64 -18.44
N GLU A 109 -2.10 -20.27 -18.85
CA GLU A 109 -0.85 -20.36 -18.08
C GLU A 109 -0.33 -18.96 -17.72
N ASN A 110 -0.26 -18.07 -18.70
CA ASN A 110 0.18 -16.69 -18.47
C ASN A 110 -0.77 -15.93 -17.53
N ALA A 111 -2.08 -16.10 -17.69
CA ALA A 111 -3.08 -15.47 -16.83
C ALA A 111 -2.95 -15.98 -15.38
N LEU A 112 -2.74 -17.28 -15.19
CA LEU A 112 -2.52 -17.88 -13.88
C LEU A 112 -1.24 -17.35 -13.23
N LEU A 113 -0.14 -17.26 -13.97
CA LEU A 113 1.11 -16.69 -13.47
C LEU A 113 0.95 -15.23 -13.03
N LEU A 114 0.24 -14.41 -13.81
CA LEU A 114 -0.06 -13.03 -13.44
C LEU A 114 -0.91 -12.97 -12.16
N GLN A 115 -1.89 -13.86 -12.01
CA GLN A 115 -2.69 -13.93 -10.79
C GLN A 115 -1.84 -14.34 -9.58
N MET A 116 -1.00 -15.38 -9.71
CA MET A 116 -0.11 -15.84 -8.64
C MET A 116 0.84 -14.73 -8.19
N THR A 117 1.47 -14.01 -9.13
CA THR A 117 2.36 -12.90 -8.78
C THR A 117 1.63 -11.75 -8.09
N ALA A 118 0.39 -11.45 -8.49
CA ALA A 118 -0.43 -10.44 -7.83
C ALA A 118 -0.83 -10.87 -6.40
N GLU A 119 -1.18 -12.13 -6.21
CA GLU A 119 -1.50 -12.71 -4.90
C GLU A 119 -0.28 -12.72 -3.98
N GLU A 120 0.91 -13.10 -4.48
CA GLU A 120 2.15 -13.05 -3.71
C GLU A 120 2.49 -11.62 -3.26
N ARG A 121 2.32 -10.62 -4.13
CA ARG A 121 2.52 -9.21 -3.76
C ARG A 121 1.57 -8.78 -2.66
N ARG A 122 0.29 -9.17 -2.73
CA ARG A 122 -0.71 -8.87 -1.69
C ARG A 122 -0.36 -9.55 -0.37
N ARG A 123 0.07 -10.82 -0.41
CA ARG A 123 0.50 -11.56 0.79
C ARG A 123 1.70 -10.88 1.45
N ARG A 124 2.73 -10.53 0.68
CA ARG A 124 3.91 -9.81 1.21
C ARG A 124 3.53 -8.49 1.87
N ALA A 125 2.69 -7.69 1.21
CA ALA A 125 2.21 -6.43 1.80
C ALA A 125 1.40 -6.65 3.09
N ALA A 126 0.57 -7.69 3.15
CA ALA A 126 -0.16 -8.05 4.36
C ALA A 126 0.77 -8.53 5.49
N ASP A 127 1.79 -9.31 5.16
CA ASP A 127 2.80 -9.80 6.10
C ASP A 127 3.65 -8.65 6.67
N GLU A 128 4.02 -7.67 5.84
CA GLU A 128 4.72 -6.45 6.26
C GLU A 128 3.89 -5.63 7.25
N VAL A 129 2.60 -5.38 6.94
CA VAL A 129 1.69 -4.68 7.85
C VAL A 129 1.50 -5.46 9.15
N ALA A 130 1.36 -6.78 9.07
CA ALA A 130 1.24 -7.63 10.26
C ALA A 130 2.51 -7.59 11.13
N ALA A 131 3.70 -7.56 10.51
CA ALA A 131 4.97 -7.43 11.20
C ALA A 131 5.07 -6.08 11.93
N LEU A 132 4.77 -4.97 11.26
CA LEU A 132 4.75 -3.63 11.85
C LEU A 132 3.76 -3.54 13.03
N ASN A 133 2.55 -4.07 12.86
CA ASN A 133 1.55 -4.10 13.93
C ASN A 133 2.04 -4.94 15.13
N LYS A 134 2.72 -6.06 14.87
CA LYS A 134 3.29 -6.91 15.93
C LYS A 134 4.40 -6.19 16.70
N GLU A 135 5.24 -5.42 16.01
CA GLU A 135 6.28 -4.59 16.63
C GLU A 135 5.67 -3.48 17.46
N ALA A 136 4.72 -2.71 16.90
CA ALA A 136 4.01 -1.66 17.62
C ALA A 136 3.29 -2.20 18.87
N MET A 137 2.65 -3.37 18.78
CA MET A 137 2.02 -4.02 19.93
C MET A 137 3.03 -4.45 21.00
N ARG A 138 4.23 -4.91 20.59
CA ARG A 138 5.31 -5.24 21.54
C ARG A 138 5.82 -4.01 22.26
N GLU A 139 6.02 -2.89 21.54
CA GLU A 139 6.43 -1.62 22.15
C GLU A 139 5.35 -1.09 23.10
N PHE A 140 4.10 -1.08 22.66
CA PHE A 140 2.97 -0.71 23.50
C PHE A 140 2.89 -1.59 24.76
N GLN A 141 3.07 -2.90 24.63
CA GLN A 141 3.09 -3.81 25.78
C GLN A 141 4.29 -3.56 26.71
N LYS A 142 5.46 -3.21 26.19
CA LYS A 142 6.62 -2.82 27.00
C LYS A 142 6.39 -1.51 27.75
N GLU A 143 5.66 -0.55 27.19
CA GLU A 143 5.45 0.75 27.83
C GLU A 143 4.23 0.81 28.76
N MET A 144 3.13 0.18 28.33
CA MET A 144 1.79 0.24 28.93
C MET A 144 1.32 -1.09 29.51
N GLY A 145 2.12 -2.15 29.38
CA GLY A 145 1.84 -3.44 29.99
C GLY A 145 1.72 -3.33 31.51
N GLY A 146 0.94 -4.22 32.11
CA GLY A 146 0.68 -4.21 33.54
C GLY A 146 1.95 -4.24 34.40
N GLN A 147 2.98 -4.99 33.98
CA GLN A 147 4.27 -5.02 34.66
C GLN A 147 5.03 -3.70 34.53
N ALA A 148 5.15 -3.14 33.33
CA ALA A 148 5.84 -1.86 33.12
C ALA A 148 5.19 -0.70 33.87
N LYS A 149 3.85 -0.66 33.95
CA LYS A 149 3.13 0.31 34.78
C LYS A 149 3.46 0.12 36.27
N ARG A 150 3.46 -1.13 36.76
CA ARG A 150 3.83 -1.44 38.15
C ARG A 150 5.26 -1.02 38.47
N GLU A 151 6.21 -1.29 37.58
CA GLU A 151 7.61 -0.87 37.75
C GLU A 151 7.75 0.65 37.79
N LYS A 152 7.08 1.39 36.89
CA LYS A 152 7.06 2.85 36.90
C LYS A 152 6.45 3.41 38.20
N THR A 153 5.32 2.84 38.65
CA THR A 153 4.69 3.22 39.92
C THR A 153 5.61 2.94 41.10
N HIS A 154 6.21 1.75 41.17
CA HIS A 154 7.16 1.38 42.22
C HIS A 154 8.37 2.32 42.24
N HIS A 155 9.00 2.57 41.07
CA HIS A 155 10.12 3.51 40.96
C HIS A 155 9.73 4.91 41.44
N TYR A 156 8.55 5.41 41.06
CA TYR A 156 8.06 6.71 41.50
C TYR A 156 7.88 6.76 43.02
N MET A 157 7.31 5.71 43.63
CA MET A 157 7.14 5.62 45.08
C MET A 157 8.49 5.67 45.78
N VAL A 158 9.44 4.81 45.40
CA VAL A 158 10.81 4.77 45.94
C VAL A 158 11.52 6.12 45.82
N GLN A 159 11.40 6.79 44.67
CA GLN A 159 12.05 8.09 44.42
C GLN A 159 11.52 9.22 45.32
N ARG A 160 10.24 9.16 45.72
CA ARG A 160 9.60 10.22 46.52
C ARG A 160 9.62 9.99 48.02
N THR A 161 10.00 8.78 48.43
CA THR A 161 10.13 8.41 49.84
C THR A 161 11.47 8.81 50.43
N VAL A 162 11.47 9.41 51.62
CA VAL A 162 12.68 9.81 52.33
C VAL A 162 13.41 8.54 52.80
N GLY A 163 14.58 8.27 52.23
CA GLY A 163 15.37 7.05 52.49
C GLY A 163 15.36 6.00 51.38
N GLY A 164 14.69 6.25 50.23
CA GLY A 164 14.81 5.41 49.03
C GLY A 164 14.28 3.98 49.19
N LYS A 165 13.30 3.77 50.08
CA LYS A 165 12.65 2.48 50.33
C LYS A 165 11.15 2.64 50.18
N ASP A 166 10.52 1.69 49.50
CA ASP A 166 9.06 1.72 49.29
C ASP A 166 8.35 1.70 50.65
N VAL A 167 7.43 2.64 50.87
CA VAL A 167 6.76 2.84 52.18
C VAL A 167 5.77 1.71 52.49
N LEU A 168 5.37 0.96 51.46
CA LEU A 168 4.45 -0.17 51.57
C LEU A 168 5.01 -1.33 50.74
N ASP A 169 5.46 -2.41 51.39
CA ASP A 169 5.86 -3.62 50.69
C ASP A 169 4.68 -4.20 49.87
N PRO A 170 4.73 -4.15 48.53
CA PRO A 170 3.63 -4.62 47.69
C PRO A 170 3.49 -6.14 47.68
N THR A 171 4.49 -6.90 48.18
CA THR A 171 4.43 -8.37 48.30
C THR A 171 3.72 -8.85 49.56
N GLY A 172 3.32 -7.94 50.44
CA GLY A 172 2.52 -8.25 51.64
C GLY A 172 3.27 -9.08 52.68
N ARG A 173 4.59 -9.25 52.58
CA ARG A 173 5.39 -9.92 53.61
C ARG A 173 5.43 -9.09 54.88
N GLU A 174 5.34 -7.77 54.77
CA GLU A 174 5.15 -6.83 55.88
C GLU A 174 3.71 -6.31 56.00
N ALA A 175 2.70 -7.18 56.01
CA ALA A 175 1.29 -6.77 56.16
C ALA A 175 0.94 -6.13 57.53
N ARG A 176 1.88 -6.07 58.48
CA ARG A 176 1.67 -5.46 59.81
C ARG A 176 2.63 -4.31 60.04
N ILE A 177 2.22 -3.13 59.57
CA ILE A 177 2.83 -1.87 59.95
C ILE A 177 2.41 -1.60 61.40
N TYR A 178 3.29 -1.94 62.34
CA TYR A 178 3.10 -1.57 63.74
C TYR A 178 3.42 -0.08 63.90
N PRO A 179 2.52 0.73 64.49
CA PRO A 179 2.75 2.17 64.68
C PRO A 179 4.02 2.45 65.50
N SER A 180 4.49 1.50 66.32
CA SER A 180 5.75 1.59 67.06
C SER A 180 7.02 1.51 66.20
N LYS A 181 6.94 1.06 64.93
CA LYS A 181 8.09 0.94 64.02
C LYS A 181 8.23 2.09 63.02
N VAL A 182 7.14 2.83 62.75
CA VAL A 182 7.09 3.83 61.65
C VAL A 182 6.98 5.26 62.16
N THR A 183 6.89 5.47 63.48
CA THR A 183 7.01 6.82 64.04
C THR A 183 8.46 7.28 63.97
N VAL A 184 8.71 8.27 63.11
CA VAL A 184 9.92 9.09 63.18
C VAL A 184 9.81 9.95 64.44
N LEU A 185 10.25 9.40 65.57
CA LEU A 185 10.50 10.21 66.76
C LEU A 185 11.63 11.18 66.42
N LYS A 186 11.41 12.46 66.71
CA LYS A 186 12.45 13.49 66.53
C LYS A 186 13.52 13.23 67.58
N ASP A 187 14.71 12.83 67.13
CA ASP A 187 15.86 12.68 68.01
C ASP A 187 16.29 14.04 68.57
N TRP A 188 17.06 14.02 69.66
CA TRP A 188 17.62 15.22 70.29
C TRP A 188 18.49 16.07 69.34
N LYS A 189 18.95 15.49 68.23
CA LYS A 189 19.69 16.17 67.15
C LYS A 189 18.77 17.07 66.29
N PHE A 190 17.45 16.89 66.36
CA PHE A 190 16.48 17.69 65.62
C PHE A 190 16.53 19.16 66.08
N GLY A 191 16.94 20.05 65.17
CA GLY A 191 17.09 21.49 65.44
C GLY A 191 18.54 21.95 65.66
N LEU A 192 19.52 21.04 65.68
CA LEU A 192 20.95 21.37 65.87
C LEU A 192 21.77 21.34 64.57
N GLY A 193 21.14 21.10 63.41
CA GLY A 193 21.81 21.10 62.10
C GLY A 193 22.71 19.90 61.83
N GLN A 194 22.61 18.83 62.62
CA GLN A 194 23.34 17.58 62.44
C GLN A 194 22.47 16.53 61.73
N ASP A 195 23.09 15.69 60.91
CA ASP A 195 22.38 14.62 60.20
C ASP A 195 21.74 13.62 61.18
N PRO A 196 20.47 13.25 60.97
CA PRO A 196 19.72 12.47 61.95
C PRO A 196 20.29 11.06 62.17
N GLN A 197 20.89 10.42 61.15
CA GLN A 197 21.59 9.14 61.29
C GLN A 197 22.73 9.00 60.25
N PRO A 198 23.96 8.60 60.64
CA PRO A 198 24.96 8.12 59.69
C PRO A 198 24.53 6.76 59.11
N GLU A 199 24.84 6.51 57.83
CA GLU A 199 24.50 5.23 57.16
C GLU A 199 25.05 4.03 57.95
N GLY A 200 24.15 3.16 58.43
CA GLY A 200 24.48 1.90 59.11
C GLY A 200 24.15 1.82 60.61
N ALA A 201 23.62 2.87 61.23
CA ALA A 201 23.25 2.84 62.65
C ALA A 201 21.95 2.05 62.92
N THR A 202 21.99 1.08 63.85
CA THR A 202 20.79 0.36 64.31
C THR A 202 19.95 1.21 65.27
N PRO A 203 18.61 1.16 65.20
CA PRO A 203 17.73 1.92 66.10
C PRO A 203 18.01 1.58 67.57
N GLY A 204 18.36 2.58 68.39
CA GLY A 204 18.59 2.44 69.83
C GLY A 204 20.04 2.55 70.31
N GLN A 205 21.04 2.67 69.42
CA GLN A 205 22.45 2.84 69.83
C GLN A 205 22.86 4.30 70.12
N ASP A 206 22.12 5.29 69.60
CA ASP A 206 22.43 6.72 69.75
C ASP A 206 21.75 7.33 70.99
N VAL A 207 22.22 6.93 72.18
CA VAL A 207 21.78 7.54 73.45
C VAL A 207 22.62 8.79 73.73
N PRO A 208 22.01 9.95 74.07
CA PRO A 208 22.75 11.16 74.41
C PRO A 208 23.71 10.92 75.61
N PRO A 209 24.87 11.61 75.65
CA PRO A 209 25.82 11.45 76.75
C PRO A 209 25.14 11.80 78.08
N GLY A 210 25.09 10.85 79.03
CA GLY A 210 24.56 11.05 80.38
C GLY A 210 23.21 10.37 80.69
N MET A 211 22.58 9.66 79.74
CA MET A 211 21.39 8.85 80.01
C MET A 211 21.74 7.35 80.15
N PRO A 212 21.10 6.61 81.07
CA PRO A 212 21.38 5.18 81.28
C PRO A 212 20.99 4.36 80.04
N ARG A 213 21.90 3.50 79.58
CA ARG A 213 21.65 2.57 78.48
C ARG A 213 20.80 1.42 79.02
N GLY A 214 19.52 1.37 78.65
CA GLY A 214 18.59 0.37 79.17
C GLY A 214 18.94 -1.06 78.73
N TYR A 215 18.78 -1.99 79.67
CA TYR A 215 18.94 -3.46 79.59
C TYR A 215 20.37 -4.01 79.49
N GLU A 216 21.17 -3.79 80.53
CA GLU A 216 22.22 -4.75 80.86
C GLU A 216 21.56 -6.04 81.34
N ARG A 217 21.76 -7.15 80.62
CA ARG A 217 21.44 -8.48 81.13
C ARG A 217 22.37 -8.75 82.30
N GLU A 218 21.82 -8.89 83.51
CA GLU A 218 22.54 -9.48 84.63
C GLU A 218 22.99 -10.89 84.24
N GLU A 219 24.31 -11.10 84.22
CA GLU A 219 24.90 -12.43 84.11
C GLU A 219 24.62 -13.18 85.42
N ALA A 220 23.79 -14.22 85.33
CA ALA A 220 23.65 -15.21 86.40
C ALA A 220 24.84 -16.18 86.37
N ALA A 221 25.40 -16.45 87.55
CA ALA A 221 26.48 -17.39 87.81
C ALA A 221 26.15 -18.84 87.41
#